data_AF-A0A9Q1KKQ5-F1
#
_entry.id   AF-A0A9Q1KKQ5-F1
#
_cell.length_a   1.000
_cell.length_b   1.000
_cell.length_c   1.000
_cell.angle_alpha   90.00
_cell.angle_beta   90.00
_cell.angle_gamma   90.00
#
_symmetry.space_group_name_H-M   'P 1'
#
loop_
_entity.id
_entity.type
_entity.pdbx_description
1 polymer ?
#
loop_
_entity_poly.entity_id
_entity_poly.type
_entity_poly.pdbx_seq_one_letter_code
_entity_poly.pdbx_strand_id
1 'polypeptide(L)'
;MPKLWRPLWIIALLITGVCASLLCWISATTASQIRARQSGTTERNSQNVEAFLKSYGSLAPIRYRYTDIKKLTKSFKDTLGEGGYGHVYKVRIDGHSMAVKVLKVLKGSGEEFLHGVLSISRTSHVNVVTLLGLRLDGKRGALICEFLPSGSLEKFTHGASGGQALPSETMFSIAVGITKGLDDLHEDVCRFGMMALDMVYGRTNISAEV
;
A
#
# COMPACT_ATOMS: atom_id res chain seq x y z
N MET A 1 -35.04 60.89 26.22
CA MET A 1 -34.53 60.33 24.95
C MET A 1 -34.05 58.89 25.18
N PRO A 2 -34.84 57.85 24.89
CA PRO A 2 -34.41 56.46 25.09
C PRO A 2 -33.74 55.88 23.83
N LYS A 3 -32.73 55.05 24.07
CA LYS A 3 -31.72 54.57 23.12
C LYS A 3 -32.27 53.52 22.13
N LEU A 4 -32.18 53.81 20.83
CA LEU A 4 -32.63 52.99 19.70
C LEU A 4 -31.77 51.73 19.41
N TRP A 5 -30.84 51.35 20.30
CA TRP A 5 -29.86 50.26 20.04
C TRP A 5 -30.35 48.86 20.46
N ARG A 6 -31.57 48.75 21.01
CA ARG A 6 -32.13 47.49 21.52
C ARG A 6 -32.54 46.42 20.49
N PRO A 7 -32.65 46.64 19.16
CA PRO A 7 -32.98 45.55 18.23
C PRO A 7 -31.76 44.90 17.54
N LEU A 8 -30.57 45.50 17.59
CA LEU A 8 -29.40 45.01 16.84
C LEU A 8 -28.88 43.63 17.31
N TRP A 9 -28.97 43.35 18.62
CA TRP A 9 -28.52 42.07 19.18
C TRP A 9 -29.45 40.90 18.80
N ILE A 10 -30.74 41.18 18.53
CA ILE A 10 -31.72 40.16 18.09
C ILE A 10 -31.41 39.74 16.65
N ILE A 11 -31.10 40.70 15.78
CA ILE A 11 -30.71 40.44 14.39
C ILE A 11 -29.41 39.61 14.36
N ALA A 12 -28.45 39.93 15.23
CA ALA A 12 -27.21 39.17 15.34
C ALA A 12 -27.45 37.70 15.76
N LEU A 13 -28.35 37.43 16.70
CA LEU A 13 -28.71 36.06 17.13
C LEU A 13 -29.41 35.24 16.04
N LEU A 14 -30.26 35.87 15.23
CA LEU A 14 -30.92 35.20 14.11
C LEU A 14 -29.91 34.84 13.02
N ILE A 15 -29.00 35.76 12.68
CA ILE A 15 -27.96 35.52 11.67
C ILE A 15 -27.04 34.39 12.11
N THR A 16 -26.60 34.36 13.37
CA THR A 16 -25.73 33.28 13.86
C THR A 16 -26.43 31.93 13.85
N GLY A 17 -27.72 31.87 14.21
CA GLY A 17 -28.52 30.64 14.14
C GLY A 17 -28.69 30.12 12.70
N VAL A 18 -28.97 31.02 11.75
CA VAL A 18 -29.06 30.65 10.32
C VAL A 18 -27.71 30.19 9.79
N CYS A 19 -26.61 30.88 10.10
CA CYS A 19 -25.27 30.46 9.70
C CYS A 19 -24.89 29.09 10.28
N ALA A 20 -25.17 28.83 11.56
CA ALA A 20 -24.87 27.56 12.21
C ALA A 20 -25.65 26.39 11.59
N SER A 21 -26.94 26.58 11.32
CA SER A 21 -27.77 25.56 10.66
C SER A 21 -27.32 25.28 9.22
N LEU A 22 -26.95 26.32 8.46
CA LEU A 22 -26.42 26.17 7.11
C LEU A 22 -25.08 25.41 7.11
N LEU A 23 -24.15 25.76 8.01
CA LEU A 23 -22.87 25.07 8.16
C LEU A 23 -23.06 23.60 8.55
N CYS A 24 -24.00 23.32 9.45
CA CYS A 24 -24.34 21.96 9.84
C CYS A 24 -24.86 21.15 8.63
N TRP A 25 -25.79 21.72 7.85
CA TRP A 25 -26.32 21.08 6.65
C TRP A 25 -25.26 20.84 5.56
N ILE A 26 -24.36 21.81 5.34
CA ILE A 26 -23.22 21.67 4.41
C ILE A 26 -22.27 20.55 4.88
N SER A 27 -21.94 20.50 6.18
CA SER A 27 -21.07 19.44 6.71
C SER A 27 -21.71 18.05 6.62
N ALA A 28 -23.02 17.94 6.84
CA ALA A 28 -23.76 16.68 6.75
C ALA A 28 -23.86 16.18 5.30
N THR A 29 -24.14 17.07 4.35
CA THR A 29 -24.25 16.75 2.91
C THR A 29 -22.88 16.42 2.30
N THR A 30 -21.83 17.15 2.66
CA THR A 30 -20.46 16.81 2.22
C THR A 30 -20.01 15.47 2.80
N ALA A 31 -20.28 15.20 4.09
CA ALA A 31 -19.98 13.91 4.71
C ALA A 31 -20.77 12.75 4.08
N SER A 32 -22.04 12.96 3.70
CA SER A 32 -22.84 11.94 3.01
C SER A 32 -22.30 11.64 1.61
N GLN A 33 -21.96 12.67 0.83
CA GLN A 33 -21.35 12.51 -0.50
C GLN A 33 -19.98 11.82 -0.45
N ILE A 34 -19.12 12.17 0.52
CA ILE A 34 -17.81 11.52 0.72
C ILE A 34 -18.00 10.03 1.04
N ARG A 35 -18.92 9.69 1.96
CA ARG A 35 -19.22 8.29 2.29
C ARG A 35 -19.74 7.51 1.09
N ALA A 36 -20.66 8.08 0.31
CA ALA A 36 -21.19 7.44 -0.89
C ALA A 36 -20.08 7.19 -1.94
N ARG A 37 -19.21 8.19 -2.18
CA ARG A 37 -18.04 8.05 -3.08
C ARG A 37 -17.07 6.97 -2.61
N GLN A 38 -16.78 6.91 -1.31
CA GLN A 38 -15.91 5.88 -0.73
C GLN A 38 -16.53 4.48 -0.88
N SER A 39 -17.82 4.33 -0.59
CA SER A 39 -18.55 3.06 -0.73
C SER A 39 -18.48 2.52 -2.16
N GLY A 40 -18.79 3.37 -3.16
CA GLY A 40 -18.74 2.98 -4.57
C GLY A 40 -17.33 2.59 -5.03
N THR A 41 -16.29 3.27 -4.53
CA THR A 41 -14.89 2.93 -4.84
C THR A 41 -14.49 1.57 -4.24
N THR A 42 -14.88 1.30 -3.00
CA THR A 42 -14.61 0.00 -2.35
C THR A 42 -15.33 -1.14 -3.07
N GLU A 43 -16.58 -0.94 -3.49
CA GLU A 43 -17.35 -1.95 -4.21
C GLU A 43 -16.74 -2.26 -5.58
N ARG A 44 -16.42 -1.23 -6.38
CA ARG A 44 -15.73 -1.40 -7.67
C ARG A 44 -14.40 -2.15 -7.50
N ASN A 45 -13.58 -1.76 -6.53
CA ASN A 45 -12.32 -2.45 -6.26
C ASN A 45 -12.54 -3.90 -5.84
N SER A 46 -13.58 -4.18 -5.06
CA SER A 46 -13.93 -5.56 -4.67
C SER A 46 -14.28 -6.42 -5.87
N GLN A 47 -15.04 -5.88 -6.83
CA GLN A 47 -15.39 -6.55 -8.09
C GLN A 47 -14.13 -6.77 -8.95
N ASN A 48 -13.25 -5.77 -9.04
CA ASN A 48 -12.00 -5.89 -9.80
C ASN A 48 -11.05 -6.92 -9.19
N VAL A 49 -10.92 -6.97 -7.85
CA VAL A 49 -10.15 -8.02 -7.17
C VAL A 49 -10.75 -9.39 -7.45
N GLU A 50 -12.07 -9.53 -7.39
CA GLU A 50 -12.74 -10.81 -7.66
C GLU A 50 -12.51 -11.28 -9.11
N ALA A 51 -12.65 -10.39 -10.08
CA ALA A 51 -12.35 -10.67 -11.48
C ALA A 51 -10.87 -11.06 -11.68
N PHE A 52 -9.96 -10.37 -11.00
CA PHE A 52 -8.53 -10.68 -10.99
C PHE A 52 -8.25 -12.09 -10.42
N LEU A 53 -8.84 -12.44 -9.28
CA LEU A 53 -8.62 -13.76 -8.68
C LEU A 53 -9.19 -14.88 -9.55
N LYS A 54 -10.36 -14.65 -10.17
CA LYS A 54 -10.97 -15.60 -11.11
C LYS A 54 -10.11 -15.85 -12.34
N SER A 55 -9.43 -14.83 -12.88
CA SER A 55 -8.58 -15.00 -14.06
C SER A 55 -7.31 -15.81 -13.79
N TYR A 56 -6.87 -15.90 -12.53
CA TYR A 56 -5.69 -16.68 -12.11
C TYR A 56 -5.98 -18.12 -11.72
N GLY A 57 -7.24 -18.47 -11.48
CA GLY A 57 -7.62 -19.82 -11.07
C GLY A 57 -6.89 -20.27 -9.81
N SER A 58 -6.18 -21.41 -9.89
CA SER A 58 -5.50 -22.03 -8.74
C SER A 58 -4.23 -21.31 -8.28
N LEU A 59 -3.67 -20.41 -9.09
CA LEU A 59 -2.45 -19.66 -8.77
C LEU A 59 -2.74 -18.25 -8.20
N ALA A 60 -4.01 -17.96 -7.92
CA ALA A 60 -4.43 -16.65 -7.44
C ALA A 60 -3.87 -16.35 -6.04
N PRO A 61 -3.27 -15.16 -5.82
CA PRO A 61 -2.87 -14.72 -4.49
C PRO A 61 -4.06 -14.70 -3.52
N ILE A 62 -3.81 -15.00 -2.24
CA ILE A 62 -4.88 -15.01 -1.23
C ILE A 62 -5.39 -13.58 -0.99
N ARG A 63 -6.71 -13.40 -0.98
CA ARG A 63 -7.35 -12.13 -0.63
C ARG A 63 -7.50 -11.98 0.89
N TYR A 64 -6.90 -10.93 1.44
CA TYR A 64 -6.96 -10.62 2.88
C TYR A 64 -7.90 -9.46 3.21
N ARG A 65 -8.58 -9.56 4.37
CA ARG A 65 -9.32 -8.45 4.97
C ARG A 65 -8.41 -7.60 5.83
N TYR A 66 -8.86 -6.38 6.16
CA TYR A 66 -8.13 -5.47 7.03
C TYR A 66 -7.85 -6.08 8.40
N THR A 67 -8.87 -6.76 8.93
CA THR A 67 -8.82 -7.46 10.21
C THR A 67 -7.73 -8.52 10.22
N ASP A 68 -7.53 -9.20 9.10
CA ASP A 68 -6.54 -10.26 8.98
C ASP A 68 -5.15 -9.64 8.95
N ILE A 69 -4.93 -8.64 8.08
CA ILE A 69 -3.69 -7.85 8.06
C ILE A 69 -3.34 -7.31 9.45
N LYS A 70 -4.29 -6.69 10.14
CA LYS A 70 -4.09 -6.12 11.47
C LYS A 70 -3.72 -7.20 12.50
N LYS A 71 -4.34 -8.38 12.44
CA LYS A 71 -4.00 -9.53 13.30
C LYS A 71 -2.60 -10.06 12.98
N LEU A 72 -2.30 -10.27 11.70
CA LEU A 72 -1.01 -10.73 11.20
C LEU A 72 0.13 -9.84 11.68
N THR A 73 -0.02 -8.52 11.55
CA THR A 73 1.01 -7.55 11.96
C THR A 73 1.00 -7.24 13.45
N LYS A 74 0.20 -7.95 14.27
CA LYS A 74 0.00 -7.68 15.70
C LYS A 74 -0.32 -6.21 15.97
N SER A 75 -1.24 -5.65 15.19
CA SER A 75 -1.55 -4.22 15.14
C SER A 75 -0.36 -3.34 14.75
N PHE A 76 0.38 -3.75 13.71
CA PHE A 76 1.48 -2.98 13.11
C PHE A 76 2.65 -2.71 14.06
N LYS A 77 2.99 -3.69 14.92
CA LYS A 77 4.00 -3.53 15.97
C LYS A 77 5.44 -3.76 15.48
N ASP A 78 5.66 -4.83 14.72
CA ASP A 78 6.99 -5.32 14.35
C ASP A 78 7.40 -4.75 12.97
N THR A 79 7.67 -3.44 12.92
CA THR A 79 8.09 -2.73 11.69
C THR A 79 9.50 -3.14 11.29
N LEU A 80 9.64 -3.64 10.07
CA LEU A 80 10.95 -3.88 9.46
C LEU A 80 11.56 -2.57 8.93
N GLY A 81 10.72 -1.59 8.59
CA GLY A 81 11.12 -0.32 7.98
C GLY A 81 10.03 0.32 7.13
N GLU A 82 10.35 1.48 6.57
CA GLU A 82 9.45 2.35 5.82
C GLU A 82 10.11 2.76 4.51
N GLY A 83 9.32 3.00 3.46
CA GLY A 83 9.80 3.63 2.23
C GLY A 83 8.74 4.56 1.64
N GLY A 84 9.06 5.16 0.49
CA GLY A 84 8.16 6.06 -0.23
C GLY A 84 6.74 5.52 -0.47
N TYR A 85 6.58 4.20 -0.61
CA TYR A 85 5.30 3.57 -0.91
C TYR A 85 4.55 2.99 0.30
N GLY A 86 5.16 2.91 1.49
CA GLY A 86 4.49 2.29 2.64
C GLY A 86 5.41 1.81 3.75
N HIS A 87 4.83 1.07 4.69
CA HIS A 87 5.55 0.42 5.79
C HIS A 87 5.57 -1.08 5.60
N VAL A 88 6.65 -1.72 6.02
CA VAL A 88 6.78 -3.17 5.99
C VAL A 88 6.85 -3.72 7.40
N TYR A 89 6.08 -4.78 7.65
CA TYR A 89 6.03 -5.47 8.93
C TYR A 89 6.48 -6.91 8.79
N LYS A 90 7.27 -7.40 9.75
CA LYS A 90 7.59 -8.82 9.85
C LYS A 90 6.43 -9.54 10.51
N VAL A 91 6.03 -10.67 9.94
CA VAL A 91 4.98 -11.53 10.48
C VAL A 91 5.52 -12.94 10.62
N ARG A 92 5.02 -13.68 11.61
CA ARG A 92 5.30 -15.10 11.78
C ARG A 92 3.99 -15.87 11.94
N ILE A 93 3.73 -16.83 11.06
CA ILE A 93 2.58 -17.73 11.12
C ILE A 93 3.13 -19.16 11.12
N ASP A 94 2.73 -19.97 12.09
CA ASP A 94 3.07 -21.40 12.17
C ASP A 94 4.57 -21.70 11.97
N GLY A 95 5.43 -20.84 12.52
CA GLY A 95 6.88 -20.95 12.40
C GLY A 95 7.48 -20.31 11.14
N HIS A 96 6.69 -20.08 10.09
CA HIS A 96 7.10 -19.45 8.83
C HIS A 96 7.10 -17.92 8.92
N SER A 97 8.13 -17.28 8.37
CA SER A 97 8.26 -15.82 8.38
C SER A 97 7.74 -15.22 7.08
N MET A 98 6.95 -14.16 7.17
CA MET A 98 6.42 -13.40 6.04
C MET A 98 6.64 -11.90 6.23
N ALA A 99 6.55 -11.16 5.14
CA ALA A 99 6.56 -9.71 5.13
C ALA A 99 5.20 -9.17 4.67
N VAL A 100 4.70 -8.17 5.38
CA VAL A 100 3.46 -7.47 5.01
C VAL A 100 3.80 -6.03 4.69
N LYS A 101 3.72 -5.65 3.41
CA LYS A 101 3.91 -4.27 2.95
C LYS A 101 2.55 -3.58 2.90
N VAL A 102 2.31 -2.66 3.83
CA VAL A 102 1.10 -1.84 3.88
C VAL A 102 1.38 -0.54 3.13
N LEU A 103 0.62 -0.31 2.07
CA LEU A 103 0.84 0.84 1.21
C LEU A 103 0.26 2.11 1.82
N LYS A 104 0.95 3.23 1.59
CA LYS A 104 0.37 4.57 1.71
C LYS A 104 -0.83 4.68 0.76
N VAL A 105 -1.61 5.75 0.90
CA VAL A 105 -2.78 5.99 0.03
C VAL A 105 -2.37 5.87 -1.43
N LEU A 106 -3.03 4.97 -2.16
CA LEU A 106 -2.74 4.71 -3.57
C LEU A 106 -2.92 6.01 -4.36
N LYS A 107 -1.87 6.40 -5.10
CA LYS A 107 -1.89 7.58 -5.98
C LYS A 107 -2.76 7.31 -7.22
N GLY A 108 -2.71 6.09 -7.75
CA GLY A 108 -3.45 5.63 -8.92
C GLY A 108 -4.77 4.93 -8.62
N SER A 109 -5.36 4.33 -9.65
CA SER A 109 -6.56 3.50 -9.53
C SER A 109 -6.28 2.16 -8.86
N GLY A 110 -7.33 1.52 -8.32
CA GLY A 110 -7.22 0.14 -7.83
C GLY A 110 -6.89 -0.87 -8.93
N GLU A 111 -7.22 -0.54 -10.19
CA GLU A 111 -6.94 -1.35 -11.37
C GLU A 111 -5.44 -1.33 -11.72
N GLU A 112 -4.80 -0.16 -11.67
CA GLU A 112 -3.34 -0.03 -11.81
C GLU A 112 -2.61 -0.87 -10.75
N PHE A 113 -3.08 -0.83 -9.51
CA PHE A 113 -2.51 -1.66 -8.44
C PHE A 113 -2.67 -3.15 -8.76
N LEU A 114 -3.86 -3.60 -9.16
CA LEU A 114 -4.10 -5.00 -9.51
C LEU A 114 -3.28 -5.45 -10.71
N HIS A 115 -3.07 -4.59 -11.70
CA HIS A 115 -2.23 -4.92 -12.84
C HIS A 115 -0.76 -5.06 -12.44
N GLY A 116 -0.25 -4.23 -11.53
CA GLY A 116 1.09 -4.42 -10.98
C GLY A 116 1.21 -5.75 -10.21
N VAL A 117 0.20 -6.05 -9.40
CA VAL A 117 0.10 -7.33 -8.68
C VAL A 117 0.04 -8.53 -9.64
N LEU A 118 -0.65 -8.40 -10.77
CA LEU A 118 -0.71 -9.40 -11.84
C LEU A 118 0.70 -9.76 -12.31
N SER A 119 1.45 -8.77 -12.76
CA SER A 119 2.79 -8.97 -13.31
C SER A 119 3.72 -9.70 -12.33
N ILE A 120 3.66 -9.33 -11.04
CA ILE A 120 4.48 -9.99 -10.01
C ILE A 120 3.97 -11.41 -9.71
N SER A 121 2.66 -11.61 -9.64
CA SER A 121 2.07 -12.91 -9.31
C SER A 121 2.32 -13.98 -10.38
N ARG A 122 2.53 -13.56 -11.63
CA ARG A 122 2.88 -14.46 -12.75
C ARG A 122 4.34 -14.90 -12.73
N THR A 123 5.21 -14.08 -12.15
CA THR A 123 6.64 -14.34 -12.21
C THR A 123 7.05 -15.20 -11.02
N SER A 124 7.44 -16.45 -11.28
CA SER A 124 8.11 -17.30 -10.31
C SER A 124 9.57 -17.45 -10.72
N HIS A 125 10.44 -16.61 -10.16
CA HIS A 125 11.86 -16.64 -10.45
C HIS A 125 12.68 -16.51 -9.17
N VAL A 126 13.83 -17.16 -9.13
CA VAL A 126 14.73 -17.22 -7.95
C VAL A 126 15.20 -15.84 -7.46
N ASN A 127 15.12 -14.82 -8.31
CA ASN A 127 15.52 -13.45 -8.00
C ASN A 127 14.32 -12.48 -7.84
N VAL A 128 13.08 -12.98 -7.83
CA VAL A 128 11.85 -12.19 -7.63
C VAL A 128 11.13 -12.70 -6.39
N VAL A 129 10.63 -11.79 -5.54
CA VAL A 129 9.93 -12.20 -4.32
C VAL A 129 8.56 -12.79 -4.66
N THR A 130 8.24 -13.92 -4.04
CA THR A 130 6.94 -14.58 -4.20
C THR A 130 5.84 -13.77 -3.50
N LEU A 131 4.80 -13.39 -4.24
CA LEU A 131 3.59 -12.82 -3.68
C LEU A 131 2.66 -13.94 -3.19
N LEU A 132 2.29 -13.88 -1.92
CA LEU A 132 1.40 -14.85 -1.29
C LEU A 132 -0.04 -14.34 -1.22
N GLY A 133 -0.23 -13.03 -1.14
CA GLY A 133 -1.55 -12.44 -1.06
C GLY A 133 -1.59 -10.94 -1.19
N LEU A 134 -2.81 -10.43 -1.28
CA LEU A 134 -3.08 -9.01 -1.41
C LEU A 134 -4.29 -8.58 -0.59
N ARG A 135 -4.34 -7.29 -0.31
CA ARG A 135 -5.54 -6.58 0.15
C ARG A 135 -5.69 -5.32 -0.70
N LEU A 136 -6.90 -5.06 -1.16
CA LEU A 136 -7.29 -3.79 -1.77
C LEU A 136 -8.67 -3.38 -1.27
N ASP A 137 -8.78 -2.16 -0.74
CA ASP A 137 -10.03 -1.57 -0.24
C ASP A 137 -10.00 -0.05 -0.42
N GLY A 138 -10.80 0.44 -1.38
CA GLY A 138 -10.71 1.82 -1.84
C GLY A 138 -9.27 2.15 -2.27
N LYS A 139 -8.73 3.26 -1.77
CA LYS A 139 -7.33 3.66 -2.04
C LYS A 139 -6.30 3.07 -1.05
N ARG A 140 -6.64 2.03 -0.30
CA ARG A 140 -5.75 1.38 0.66
C ARG A 140 -5.40 -0.02 0.19
N GLY A 141 -4.11 -0.29 0.05
CA GLY A 141 -3.57 -1.58 -0.40
C GLY A 141 -2.63 -2.20 0.64
N ALA A 142 -2.50 -3.52 0.62
CA ALA A 142 -1.40 -4.22 1.29
C ALA A 142 -1.03 -5.49 0.51
N LEU A 143 0.20 -5.93 0.69
CA LEU A 143 0.80 -7.05 -0.03
C LEU A 143 1.47 -7.97 0.99
N ILE A 144 1.29 -9.27 0.81
CA ILE A 144 1.85 -10.31 1.67
C ILE A 144 2.82 -11.11 0.81
N CYS A 145 4.07 -11.15 1.23
CA CYS A 145 5.15 -11.84 0.52
C CYS A 145 5.95 -12.72 1.49
N GLU A 146 6.74 -13.62 0.92
CA GLU A 146 7.75 -14.36 1.69
C GLU A 146 8.77 -13.41 2.35
N PHE A 147 9.20 -13.76 3.56
CA PHE A 147 10.23 -12.98 4.26
C PHE A 147 11.62 -13.36 3.77
N LEU A 148 12.42 -12.36 3.39
CA LEU A 148 13.81 -12.57 3.01
C LEU A 148 14.75 -12.28 4.19
N PRO A 149 15.54 -13.27 4.65
CA PRO A 149 16.40 -13.11 5.83
C PRO A 149 17.60 -12.20 5.59
N SER A 150 18.10 -12.10 4.35
CA SER A 150 19.26 -11.28 4.00
C SER A 150 18.99 -9.76 4.03
N GLY A 151 17.72 -9.35 4.11
CA GLY A 151 17.34 -7.94 4.18
C GLY A 151 17.61 -7.14 2.89
N SER A 152 17.63 -5.81 3.02
CA SER A 152 17.85 -4.86 1.92
C SER A 152 19.33 -4.79 1.50
N LEU A 153 19.58 -4.56 0.20
CA LEU A 153 20.94 -4.34 -0.34
C LEU A 153 21.52 -3.00 0.11
N GLU A 154 20.67 -2.06 0.52
CA GLU A 154 21.06 -0.74 1.00
C GLU A 154 22.02 -0.82 2.18
N LYS A 155 21.88 -1.85 3.02
CA LYS A 155 22.78 -2.14 4.14
C LYS A 155 24.23 -2.38 3.72
N PHE A 156 24.46 -2.66 2.43
CA PHE A 156 25.75 -3.01 1.86
C PHE A 156 26.30 -1.95 0.89
N THR A 157 25.50 -0.96 0.49
CA THR A 157 25.93 0.12 -0.42
C THR A 157 26.41 1.36 0.33
N HIS A 158 25.83 1.67 1.50
CA HIS A 158 26.31 2.76 2.35
C HIS A 158 27.18 2.20 3.48
N GLY A 159 28.49 2.49 3.45
CA GLY A 159 29.46 2.15 4.49
C GLY A 159 29.23 2.84 5.85
N ALA A 160 28.01 3.32 6.14
CA ALA A 160 27.70 4.21 7.26
C ALA A 160 27.01 3.53 8.45
N SER A 161 26.75 2.22 8.42
CA SER A 161 26.10 1.54 9.55
C SER A 161 26.61 0.11 9.76
N GLY A 162 27.92 -0.06 9.91
CA GLY A 162 28.53 -1.32 10.39
C GLY A 162 28.37 -2.55 9.50
N GLY A 163 27.81 -2.41 8.29
CA GLY A 163 27.77 -3.46 7.28
C GLY A 163 29.12 -3.55 6.55
N GLN A 164 29.67 -4.77 6.41
CA GLN A 164 30.83 -4.98 5.54
C GLN A 164 30.40 -4.72 4.08
N ALA A 165 31.19 -3.95 3.35
CA ALA A 165 30.98 -3.76 1.91
C ALA A 165 30.97 -5.12 1.22
N LEU A 166 30.03 -5.32 0.29
CA LEU A 166 29.97 -6.58 -0.46
C LEU A 166 31.21 -6.72 -1.35
N PRO A 167 31.80 -7.92 -1.42
CA PRO A 167 32.82 -8.22 -2.43
C PRO A 167 32.30 -7.93 -3.84
N SER A 168 33.17 -7.43 -4.71
CA SER A 168 32.82 -7.07 -6.10
C SER A 168 32.13 -8.21 -6.85
N GLU A 169 32.59 -9.45 -6.67
CA GLU A 169 32.00 -10.65 -7.25
C GLU A 169 30.55 -10.88 -6.80
N THR A 170 30.26 -10.64 -5.52
CA THR A 170 28.90 -10.76 -4.96
C THR A 170 28.00 -9.67 -5.53
N MET A 171 28.50 -8.44 -5.66
CA MET A 171 27.74 -7.33 -6.27
C MET A 171 27.42 -7.63 -7.74
N PHE A 172 28.38 -8.19 -8.49
CA PHE A 172 28.15 -8.62 -9.87
C PHE A 172 27.11 -9.74 -9.96
N SER A 173 27.17 -10.74 -9.10
CA SER A 173 26.18 -11.82 -9.02
C SER A 173 24.77 -11.28 -8.72
N ILE A 174 24.66 -10.30 -7.82
CA ILE A 174 23.39 -9.62 -7.51
C ILE A 174 22.87 -8.86 -8.74
N ALA A 175 23.72 -8.10 -9.42
CA ALA A 175 23.34 -7.37 -10.63
C ALA A 175 22.83 -8.31 -11.72
N VAL A 176 23.55 -9.41 -12.00
CA VAL A 176 23.10 -10.44 -12.94
C VAL A 176 21.76 -11.05 -12.51
N GLY A 177 21.59 -11.31 -11.22
CA GLY A 177 20.34 -11.83 -10.68
C GLY A 177 19.16 -10.88 -10.91
N ILE A 178 19.37 -9.58 -10.70
CA ILE A 178 18.39 -8.52 -10.97
C ILE A 178 18.04 -8.49 -12.46
N THR A 179 19.05 -8.45 -13.34
CA THR A 179 18.81 -8.41 -14.79
C THR A 179 18.00 -9.61 -15.26
N LYS A 180 18.31 -10.83 -14.79
CA LYS A 180 17.53 -12.03 -15.12
C LYS A 180 16.09 -11.96 -14.60
N GLY A 181 15.90 -11.52 -13.35
CA GLY A 181 14.55 -11.37 -12.80
C GLY A 181 13.72 -10.29 -13.51
N LEU A 182 14.38 -9.24 -14.01
CA LEU A 182 13.72 -8.19 -14.81
C LEU A 182 13.40 -8.66 -16.24
N ASP A 183 14.28 -9.46 -16.85
CA ASP A 183 14.06 -10.04 -18.17
C ASP A 183 12.83 -10.94 -18.18
N ASP A 184 12.69 -11.80 -17.16
CA ASP A 184 11.48 -12.62 -16.94
C ASP A 184 10.23 -11.76 -16.70
N LEU A 185 10.39 -10.58 -16.10
CA LEU A 185 9.31 -9.62 -15.90
C LEU A 185 8.93 -8.87 -17.19
N HIS A 186 9.85 -8.75 -18.14
CA HIS A 186 9.78 -7.81 -19.26
C HIS A 186 8.67 -8.13 -20.26
N GLU A 187 8.27 -9.41 -20.41
CA GLU A 187 7.13 -9.78 -21.24
C GLU A 187 5.78 -9.21 -20.71
N ASP A 188 5.65 -8.98 -19.40
CA ASP A 188 4.39 -8.58 -18.74
C ASP A 188 4.40 -7.16 -18.12
N VAL A 189 5.57 -6.51 -18.00
CA VAL A 189 5.76 -5.29 -17.17
C VAL A 189 5.75 -3.99 -17.95
N CYS A 190 5.78 -4.05 -19.29
CA CYS A 190 5.89 -2.88 -20.17
C CYS A 190 4.68 -1.90 -20.16
N ARG A 191 3.83 -1.92 -19.13
CA ARG A 191 2.71 -0.98 -18.97
C ARG A 191 2.52 -0.38 -17.58
N PHE A 192 3.11 -0.91 -16.50
CA PHE A 192 2.86 -0.44 -15.12
C PHE A 192 4.10 -0.43 -14.20
N GLY A 193 5.26 -0.10 -14.78
CA GLY A 193 6.60 -0.34 -14.23
C GLY A 193 6.88 0.08 -12.78
N MET A 194 6.21 1.07 -12.18
CA MET A 194 6.67 1.61 -10.88
C MET A 194 6.31 0.78 -9.64
N MET A 195 5.15 0.12 -9.57
CA MET A 195 4.83 -0.75 -8.42
C MET A 195 5.52 -2.12 -8.50
N ALA A 196 5.64 -2.66 -9.72
CA ALA A 196 6.35 -3.90 -9.97
C ALA A 196 7.84 -3.75 -9.66
N LEU A 197 8.48 -2.65 -10.06
CA LEU A 197 9.87 -2.36 -9.71
C LEU A 197 10.08 -2.34 -8.19
N ASP A 198 9.19 -1.72 -7.42
CA ASP A 198 9.32 -1.61 -5.96
C ASP A 198 9.01 -2.92 -5.19
N MET A 199 8.46 -3.93 -5.88
CA MET A 199 8.22 -5.28 -5.36
C MET A 199 9.22 -6.31 -5.89
N VAL A 200 9.70 -6.16 -7.12
CA VAL A 200 10.73 -7.00 -7.76
C VAL A 200 12.13 -6.64 -7.30
N TYR A 201 12.34 -5.38 -6.93
CA TYR A 201 13.45 -5.00 -6.04
C TYR A 201 13.30 -5.61 -4.63
N GLY A 202 12.36 -6.52 -4.40
CA GLY A 202 12.13 -7.18 -3.12
C GLY A 202 13.27 -8.08 -2.64
N ARG A 203 14.31 -8.39 -3.44
CA ARG A 203 15.59 -8.89 -2.90
C ARG A 203 16.40 -7.81 -2.16
N THR A 204 16.02 -6.55 -2.30
CA THR A 204 16.82 -5.40 -1.90
C THR A 204 16.02 -4.23 -1.32
N ASN A 205 14.68 -4.25 -1.26
CA ASN A 205 13.93 -3.12 -0.70
C ASN A 205 12.56 -3.47 -0.08
N ILE A 206 12.51 -4.54 0.74
CA ILE A 206 11.39 -4.78 1.66
C ILE A 206 11.60 -4.04 2.99
N SER A 207 12.51 -3.06 3.06
CA SER A 207 12.53 -2.07 4.14
C SER A 207 13.63 -1.03 4.02
N ALA A 208 13.22 0.19 4.34
CA ALA A 208 13.99 1.30 4.88
C ALA A 208 14.71 2.17 3.85
N GLU A 209 14.00 3.15 3.28
CA GLU A 209 14.63 4.47 3.19
C GLU A 209 14.80 4.95 4.64
N VAL A 210 16.04 5.00 5.11
CA VAL A 210 16.44 5.83 6.26
C VAL A 210 16.90 7.17 5.71
#